data_AF-A0A957N969-F1
#
_entry.id   AF-A0A957N969-F1
#
_cell.length_a   1.000
_cell.length_b   1.000
_cell.length_c   1.000
_cell.angle_alpha   90.00
_cell.angle_beta   90.00
_cell.angle_gamma   90.00
#
_symmetry.space_group_name_H-M   'P 1'
#
loop_
_entity.id
_entity.type
_entity.pdbx_description
1 polymer ?
#
loop_
_entity_poly.entity_id
_entity_poly.type
_entity_poly.pdbx_seq_one_letter_code
_entity_poly.pdbx_strand_id
1 'polypeptide(L)'
;DLKAYSGRSFGVYQEDPFKAVWKFDAEVADDVRDHLFHLTQVLEEQPDGSIIVSFEAAGWKEMCWHLFTWGGKVEVIEPILLREKYNDLLLDIIKKSKKIGVNYNEKGCLSRLRQSTPISRSLLYYH
;
A
#
# COMPACT_ATOMS: atom_id res chain seq x y z
N ASP A 1 -22.00 -33.22 -12.14
CA ASP A 1 -22.70 -31.94 -12.20
C ASP A 1 -22.40 -31.16 -10.93
N LEU A 2 -21.55 -30.14 -11.04
CA LEU A 2 -21.00 -29.33 -9.93
C LEU A 2 -20.93 -27.84 -10.36
N LYS A 3 -21.81 -27.44 -11.28
CA LYS A 3 -21.82 -26.10 -11.90
C LYS A 3 -22.77 -25.10 -11.24
N ALA A 4 -23.04 -25.25 -9.94
CA ALA A 4 -23.99 -24.37 -9.26
C ALA A 4 -23.55 -24.04 -7.84
N TYR A 5 -22.40 -23.38 -7.65
CA TYR A 5 -22.15 -22.57 -6.44
C TYR A 5 -20.92 -21.66 -6.60
N SER A 6 -21.00 -20.60 -7.42
CA SER A 6 -20.14 -19.42 -7.25
C SER A 6 -20.80 -18.17 -7.85
N GLY A 7 -22.09 -17.99 -7.53
CA GLY A 7 -22.85 -16.78 -7.85
C GLY A 7 -22.71 -15.74 -6.74
N ARG A 8 -21.51 -15.19 -6.57
CA ARG A 8 -21.25 -13.88 -5.94
C ARG A 8 -20.01 -13.30 -6.60
N SER A 9 -20.14 -12.97 -7.88
CA SER A 9 -19.23 -12.05 -8.55
C SER A 9 -19.32 -10.72 -7.81
N PHE A 10 -18.47 -10.53 -6.80
CA PHE A 10 -18.21 -9.21 -6.25
C PHE A 10 -17.75 -8.36 -7.44
N GLY A 11 -18.52 -7.32 -7.72
CA GLY A 11 -18.55 -6.66 -9.01
C GLY A 11 -17.16 -6.34 -9.55
N VAL A 12 -16.95 -6.73 -10.80
CA VAL A 12 -15.90 -6.24 -11.69
C VAL A 12 -16.16 -4.75 -11.91
N TYR A 13 -15.83 -3.94 -10.91
CA TYR A 13 -15.62 -2.51 -11.11
C TYR A 13 -14.17 -2.41 -11.57
N GLN A 14 -13.93 -2.60 -12.87
CA GLN A 14 -12.69 -2.16 -13.49
C GLN A 14 -12.71 -0.64 -13.46
N GLU A 15 -12.10 -0.07 -12.42
CA GLU A 15 -11.76 1.34 -12.40
C GLU A 15 -10.72 1.60 -13.49
N ASP A 16 -10.81 2.75 -14.16
CA ASP A 16 -9.85 3.11 -15.19
C ASP A 16 -8.42 3.12 -14.60
N PRO A 17 -7.43 2.56 -15.32
CA PRO A 17 -6.04 2.63 -14.90
C PRO A 17 -5.59 4.08 -14.68
N PHE A 18 -4.81 4.29 -13.63
CA PHE A 18 -4.17 5.54 -13.33
C PHE A 18 -2.68 5.33 -13.11
N LYS A 19 -1.92 6.40 -13.33
CA LYS A 19 -0.50 6.45 -12.94
C LYS A 19 -0.40 6.62 -11.44
N ALA A 20 0.16 5.63 -10.76
CA ALA A 20 0.56 5.72 -9.37
C ALA A 20 2.01 6.22 -9.30
N VAL A 21 2.28 7.19 -8.43
CA VAL A 21 3.64 7.66 -8.12
C VAL A 21 3.78 7.70 -6.61
N TRP A 22 4.66 6.88 -6.07
CA TRP A 22 4.88 6.72 -4.64
C TRP A 22 6.32 7.09 -4.29
N LYS A 23 6.53 7.78 -3.18
CA LYS A 23 7.85 8.08 -2.61
C LYS A 23 8.06 7.25 -1.35
N PHE A 24 9.16 6.53 -1.30
CA PHE A 24 9.54 5.69 -0.18
C PHE A 24 10.72 6.29 0.57
N ASP A 25 10.69 6.22 1.89
CA ASP A 25 11.80 6.69 2.74
C ASP A 25 13.08 5.89 2.48
N ALA A 26 14.23 6.52 2.69
CA ALA A 26 15.53 5.88 2.54
C ALA A 26 15.71 4.63 3.42
N GLU A 27 15.00 4.57 4.56
CA GLU A 27 15.03 3.44 5.51
C GLU A 27 14.53 2.12 4.89
N VAL A 28 13.65 2.18 3.89
CA VAL A 28 13.07 1.01 3.22
C VAL A 28 13.55 0.86 1.77
N ALA A 29 14.55 1.65 1.35
CA ALA A 29 15.02 1.71 -0.03
C ALA A 29 15.49 0.35 -0.55
N ASP A 30 16.23 -0.42 0.26
CA ASP A 30 16.70 -1.77 -0.13
C ASP A 30 15.53 -2.73 -0.39
N ASP A 31 14.54 -2.74 0.51
CA ASP A 31 13.33 -3.56 0.34
C ASP A 31 12.53 -3.15 -0.91
N VAL A 32 12.49 -1.86 -1.23
CA VAL A 32 11.78 -1.32 -2.41
C VAL A 32 12.47 -1.72 -3.72
N ARG A 33 13.81 -1.75 -3.76
CA ARG A 33 14.57 -2.18 -4.95
C ARG A 33 14.27 -3.63 -5.33
N ASP A 34 14.12 -4.48 -4.32
CA ASP A 34 13.83 -5.91 -4.50
C ASP A 34 12.33 -6.19 -4.70
N HIS A 35 11.47 -5.16 -4.58
CA HIS A 35 10.03 -5.29 -4.69
C HIS A 35 9.53 -5.05 -6.13
N LEU A 36 8.85 -6.06 -6.67
CA LEU A 36 8.08 -5.94 -7.91
C LEU A 36 6.63 -5.55 -7.60
N PHE A 37 6.34 -4.25 -7.60
CA PHE A 37 5.00 -3.69 -7.49
C PHE A 37 4.18 -4.00 -8.75
N HIS A 38 4.76 -3.74 -9.92
CA HIS A 38 4.10 -3.92 -11.21
C HIS A 38 5.13 -4.13 -12.32
N LEU A 39 4.74 -4.82 -13.39
CA LEU A 39 5.62 -5.11 -14.53
C LEU A 39 6.10 -3.84 -15.26
N THR A 40 5.32 -2.76 -15.18
CA THR A 40 5.65 -1.46 -15.81
C THR A 40 6.32 -0.48 -14.84
N GLN A 41 6.76 -0.93 -13.66
CA GLN A 41 7.31 -0.03 -12.67
C GLN A 41 8.62 0.61 -13.13
N VAL A 42 8.79 1.86 -12.76
CA VAL A 42 10.02 2.63 -12.91
C VAL A 42 10.44 3.09 -11.51
N LEU A 43 11.71 2.84 -11.19
CA LEU A 43 12.36 3.23 -9.95
C LEU A 43 13.29 4.42 -10.24
N GLU A 44 13.18 5.48 -9.45
CA GLU A 44 14.03 6.66 -9.50
C GLU A 44 14.64 6.92 -8.12
N GLU A 45 15.94 6.70 -7.99
CA GLU A 45 16.67 6.99 -6.75
C GLU A 45 16.88 8.49 -6.59
N GLN A 46 16.66 8.97 -5.36
CA GLN A 46 16.78 10.38 -5.02
C GLN A 46 18.09 10.64 -4.26
N PRO A 47 18.65 11.86 -4.31
CA PRO A 47 19.89 12.20 -3.61
C PRO A 47 19.83 12.05 -2.08
N ASP A 48 18.63 12.10 -1.49
CA ASP A 48 18.40 11.90 -0.05
C ASP A 48 18.31 10.41 0.35
N GLY A 49 18.51 9.50 -0.61
CA GLY A 49 18.40 8.05 -0.43
C GLY A 49 16.98 7.51 -0.53
N SER A 50 15.97 8.38 -0.70
CA SER A 50 14.59 7.95 -0.97
C SER A 50 14.46 7.36 -2.38
N ILE A 51 13.38 6.63 -2.63
CA ILE A 51 13.08 6.05 -3.93
C ILE A 51 11.68 6.50 -4.36
N ILE A 52 11.57 7.03 -5.58
CA ILE A 52 10.29 7.25 -6.23
C ILE A 52 9.99 6.03 -7.11
N VAL A 53 8.83 5.42 -6.92
CA VAL A 53 8.32 4.34 -7.77
C VAL A 53 7.11 4.87 -8.54
N SER A 54 7.08 4.64 -9.85
CA SER A 54 5.90 4.93 -10.66
C SER A 54 5.47 3.73 -11.50
N PHE A 55 4.16 3.51 -11.63
CA PHE A 55 3.58 2.41 -12.41
C PHE A 55 2.12 2.72 -12.75
N GLU A 56 1.54 1.94 -13.67
CA GLU A 56 0.11 1.98 -13.96
C GLU A 56 -0.62 0.92 -13.14
N ALA A 57 -1.71 1.32 -12.50
CA ALA A 57 -2.56 0.42 -11.72
C ALA A 57 -4.01 0.88 -11.72
N ALA A 58 -4.92 0.00 -11.34
CA ALA A 58 -6.33 0.29 -11.10
C ALA A 58 -6.72 -0.15 -9.68
N GLY A 59 -7.88 0.31 -9.20
CA GLY A 59 -8.40 -0.12 -7.91
C GLY A 59 -7.78 0.61 -6.72
N TRP A 60 -8.36 1.74 -6.31
CA TRP A 60 -7.81 2.54 -5.19
C TRP A 60 -7.77 1.78 -3.86
N LYS A 61 -8.71 0.86 -3.60
CA LYS A 61 -8.75 0.07 -2.34
C LYS A 61 -7.55 -0.86 -2.22
N GLU A 62 -7.23 -1.57 -3.29
CA GLU A 62 -6.10 -2.48 -3.32
C GLU A 62 -4.80 -1.69 -3.16
N MET A 63 -4.67 -0.56 -3.86
CA MET A 63 -3.52 0.34 -3.67
C MET A 63 -3.37 0.78 -2.21
N CYS A 64 -4.45 1.18 -1.53
CA CYS A 64 -4.41 1.51 -0.11
C CYS A 64 -3.92 0.34 0.76
N TRP A 65 -4.29 -0.90 0.46
CA TRP A 65 -3.79 -2.07 1.18
C TRP A 65 -2.29 -2.27 1.01
N HIS A 66 -1.75 -2.06 -0.19
CA HIS A 66 -0.31 -2.07 -0.41
C HIS A 66 0.39 -0.94 0.35
N LEU A 67 -0.17 0.26 0.40
CA LEU A 67 0.43 1.36 1.16
C LEU A 67 0.54 1.04 2.66
N PHE A 68 -0.41 0.28 3.23
CA PHE A 68 -0.33 -0.13 4.63
C PHE A 68 0.83 -1.08 4.93
N THR A 69 1.33 -1.87 3.96
CA THR A 69 2.43 -2.81 4.21
C THR A 69 3.73 -2.10 4.57
N TRP A 70 3.87 -0.83 4.19
CA TRP A 70 5.07 -0.04 4.39
C TRP A 70 5.03 0.82 5.67
N GLY A 71 4.00 0.66 6.52
CA GLY A 71 4.02 1.18 7.90
C GLY A 71 4.21 2.69 8.04
N GLY A 72 3.85 3.47 7.02
CA GLY A 72 4.04 4.94 6.98
C GLY A 72 5.36 5.40 6.35
N LYS A 73 6.17 4.49 5.80
CA LYS A 73 7.41 4.78 5.05
C LYS A 73 7.16 5.03 3.56
N VAL A 74 5.91 5.31 3.19
CA VAL A 74 5.47 5.55 1.83
C VAL A 74 4.52 6.74 1.78
N GLU A 75 4.74 7.62 0.83
CA GLU A 75 3.88 8.76 0.50
C GLU A 75 3.34 8.61 -0.92
N VAL A 76 2.03 8.83 -1.11
CA VAL A 76 1.42 8.86 -2.44
C VAL A 76 1.60 10.24 -3.05
N ILE A 77 2.46 10.39 -4.04
CA ILE A 77 2.60 11.63 -4.83
C ILE A 77 1.44 11.73 -5.83
N GLU A 78 1.14 10.67 -6.57
CA GLU A 78 0.01 10.65 -7.53
C GLU A 78 -0.71 9.30 -7.51
N PRO A 79 -2.03 9.26 -7.81
CA PRO A 79 -2.91 10.41 -7.99
C PRO A 79 -3.36 11.02 -6.66
N ILE A 80 -3.75 12.30 -6.68
CA ILE A 80 -4.24 13.02 -5.49
C ILE A 80 -5.43 12.29 -4.85
N LEU A 81 -6.35 11.76 -5.67
CA LEU A 81 -7.50 11.01 -5.20
C LEU A 81 -7.10 9.78 -4.36
N LEU A 82 -6.06 9.05 -4.76
CA LEU A 82 -5.57 7.91 -3.99
C LEU A 82 -5.00 8.36 -2.64
N ARG A 83 -4.24 9.47 -2.64
CA ARG A 83 -3.70 10.07 -1.42
C ARG A 83 -4.82 10.45 -0.44
N GLU A 84 -5.89 11.08 -0.93
CA GLU A 84 -7.05 11.45 -0.12
C GLU A 84 -7.74 10.22 0.48
N LYS A 85 -8.00 9.19 -0.34
CA LYS A 85 -8.61 7.94 0.15
C LYS A 85 -7.75 7.22 1.17
N TYR A 86 -6.43 7.22 0.98
CA TYR A 86 -5.49 6.65 1.92
C TYR A 86 -5.53 7.39 3.26
N ASN A 87 -5.53 8.72 3.23
CA ASN A 87 -5.62 9.56 4.42
C ASN A 87 -6.96 9.37 5.17
N ASP A 88 -8.07 9.26 4.45
CA ASP A 88 -9.38 8.97 5.05
C ASP A 88 -9.36 7.65 5.84
N LEU A 89 -8.78 6.60 5.25
CA LEU A 89 -8.64 5.29 5.90
C LEU A 89 -7.74 5.36 7.14
N LEU A 90 -6.60 6.06 7.06
CA LEU A 90 -5.71 6.28 8.21
C LEU A 90 -6.43 7.00 9.35
N LEU A 91 -7.17 8.06 9.05
CA LEU A 91 -7.95 8.80 10.04
C LEU A 91 -9.01 7.92 10.71
N ASP A 92 -9.68 7.07 9.95
CA ASP A 92 -10.67 6.14 10.50
C ASP A 92 -10.04 5.07 11.39
N ILE A 93 -8.86 4.56 11.03
CA ILE A 93 -8.09 3.65 11.89
C ILE A 93 -7.70 4.35 13.20
N ILE A 94 -7.21 5.58 13.14
CA ILE A 94 -6.84 6.38 14.32
C ILE A 94 -8.06 6.67 15.21
N LYS A 95 -9.21 7.03 14.62
CA LYS A 95 -10.45 7.25 15.37
C LYS A 95 -10.89 5.97 16.08
N LYS A 96 -10.83 4.82 15.40
CA LYS A 96 -11.17 3.51 15.98
C LYS A 96 -10.22 3.12 17.11
N SER A 97 -8.91 3.33 16.96
CA SER A 97 -7.93 2.98 18.00
C SER A 97 -8.12 3.78 19.29
N LYS A 98 -8.43 5.09 19.17
CA LYS A 98 -8.79 5.96 20.31
C LYS A 98 -10.04 5.45 21.04
N LYS A 99 -11.05 4.98 20.30
CA LYS A 99 -12.28 4.41 20.88
C LYS A 99 -12.03 3.12 21.68
N ILE A 100 -11.02 2.34 21.29
CA ILE A 100 -10.65 1.09 21.96
C ILE A 100 -9.78 1.35 23.22
N GLY A 101 -9.47 2.61 23.55
CA GLY A 101 -8.69 2.97 24.72
C GLY A 101 -7.19 2.65 24.59
N VAL A 102 -6.70 2.41 23.36
CA VAL A 102 -5.28 2.19 23.10
C VAL A 102 -4.57 3.55 23.11
N ASN A 103 -3.83 3.83 24.18
CA ASN A 103 -3.00 5.02 24.28
C ASN A 103 -1.62 4.70 23.66
N TYR A 104 -1.39 5.14 22.43
CA TYR A 104 -0.10 4.93 21.75
C TYR A 104 0.98 5.77 22.41
N ASN A 105 1.90 5.10 23.12
CA ASN A 105 3.18 5.69 23.50
C ASN A 105 4.23 5.27 22.46
N GLU A 106 4.92 6.24 21.86
CA GLU A 106 5.92 6.05 20.81
C GLU A 106 7.02 5.03 21.21
N LYS A 107 7.27 4.87 22.51
CA LYS A 107 8.29 3.99 23.09
C LYS A 107 7.89 2.50 23.20
N GLY A 108 6.61 2.14 23.01
CA GLY A 108 6.09 0.78 23.26
C GLY A 108 5.86 -0.11 22.03
N CYS A 109 5.88 0.46 20.82
CA CYS A 109 5.54 -0.24 19.58
C CYS A 109 6.75 -0.92 18.91
N LEU A 110 7.93 -0.29 19.01
CA LEU A 110 9.14 -0.73 18.30
C LEU A 110 9.75 -2.05 18.82
N SER A 111 9.34 -2.53 20.01
CA SER A 111 9.86 -3.79 20.57
C SER A 111 9.13 -5.04 20.06
N ARG A 112 7.99 -4.91 19.35
CA ARG A 112 7.17 -6.06 18.91
C ARG A 112 7.04 -6.25 17.39
N LEU A 113 7.54 -5.33 16.57
CA LEU A 113 7.48 -5.44 15.10
C LEU A 113 8.77 -5.99 14.46
N ARG A 114 9.75 -6.45 15.24
CA ARG A 114 10.87 -7.24 14.72
C ARG A 114 10.52 -8.73 14.70
N GLN A 115 9.70 -9.14 13.73
CA GLN A 115 9.68 -10.50 13.13
C GLN A 115 8.41 -10.67 12.27
N SER A 116 8.34 -9.96 11.16
CA SER A 116 7.59 -10.45 10.00
C SER A 116 8.40 -10.11 8.76
N THR A 117 9.09 -11.12 8.25
CA THR A 117 9.67 -11.16 6.91
C THR A 117 8.71 -10.57 5.88
N PRO A 118 9.18 -9.76 4.91
CA PRO A 118 8.36 -9.46 3.74
C PRO A 118 8.10 -10.79 3.03
N ILE A 119 6.85 -11.24 3.00
CA ILE A 119 6.46 -12.29 2.06
C ILE A 119 6.58 -11.65 0.69
N SER A 120 7.70 -11.92 0.03
CA SER A 120 7.98 -11.50 -1.34
C SER A 120 6.86 -11.98 -2.27
N ARG A 121 6.58 -11.14 -3.27
CA ARG A 121 5.62 -11.26 -4.38
C ARG A 121 4.18 -10.92 -4.04
N SER A 122 3.85 -9.65 -4.25
CA SER A 122 2.52 -9.26 -4.67
C SER A 122 2.60 -8.77 -6.12
N LEU A 123 2.25 -9.63 -7.08
CA LEU A 123 1.84 -9.16 -8.39
C LEU A 123 0.52 -8.41 -8.22
N LEU A 124 0.49 -7.10 -8.48
CA LEU A 124 -0.74 -6.37 -8.73
C LEU A 124 -1.37 -6.93 -10.01
N TYR A 125 -2.26 -7.91 -9.87
CA TYR A 125 -2.97 -8.53 -11.00
C TYR A 125 -4.24 -7.76 -11.34
N TYR A 126 -4.34 -7.35 -12.60
CA TYR A 126 -5.57 -6.87 -13.23
C TYR A 126 -6.64 -7.98 -13.26
N HIS A 127 -7.81 -7.73 -12.68
CA HIS A 127 -9.06 -8.43 -13.00
C HIS A 127 -10.18 -7.43 -13.28
#